data_AF-I0V1T7-F1
#
_entry.id   AF-I0V1T7-F1
#
_cell.length_a   1.000
_cell.length_b   1.000
_cell.length_c   1.000
_cell.angle_alpha   90.00
_cell.angle_beta   90.00
_cell.angle_gamma   90.00
#
_symmetry.space_group_name_H-M   'P 1'
#
loop_
_entity.id
_entity.type
_entity.pdbx_description
1 polymer ?
#
loop_
_entity_poly.entity_id
_entity_poly.type
_entity_poly.pdbx_seq_one_letter_code
_entity_poly.pdbx_strand_id
1 'polypeptide(L)'
;MPGYEVISSAVRAEAPKWDEFTDVVKSTLTFIQGATLDTSAFFVLTPTAGIEINLAPETHQRAYEKVRAYMESVLQGAEREFPQIGDALVKAANKYDEAEEEVEFDLNEIWNIENDYHKPAKGPR
;
A
#
# COMPACT_ATOMS: atom_id res chain seq x y z
N MET A 1 8.80 -26.70 -5.67
CA MET A 1 8.56 -26.39 -7.10
C MET A 1 9.06 -24.98 -7.42
N PRO A 2 9.98 -24.77 -8.39
CA PRO A 2 10.71 -23.49 -8.54
C PRO A 2 9.88 -22.28 -9.01
N GLY A 3 8.60 -22.43 -9.34
CA GLY A 3 7.76 -21.34 -9.84
C GLY A 3 7.11 -20.46 -8.77
N TYR A 4 6.79 -21.00 -7.59
CA TYR A 4 6.05 -20.27 -6.55
C TYR A 4 6.96 -19.39 -5.70
N GLU A 5 8.19 -19.83 -5.40
CA GLU A 5 9.18 -19.02 -4.66
C GLU A 5 9.47 -17.72 -5.40
N VAL A 6 9.40 -17.74 -6.74
CA VAL A 6 9.54 -16.55 -7.58
C VAL A 6 8.36 -15.59 -7.40
N ILE A 7 7.14 -16.11 -7.19
CA ILE A 7 5.95 -15.29 -6.96
C ILE A 7 5.96 -14.73 -5.53
N SER A 8 6.22 -15.55 -4.51
CA SER A 8 6.25 -15.08 -3.11
C SER A 8 7.40 -14.11 -2.86
N SER A 9 8.57 -14.31 -3.49
CA SER A 9 9.67 -13.34 -3.45
C SER A 9 9.33 -12.02 -4.16
N ALA A 10 8.67 -12.05 -5.32
CA ALA A 10 8.21 -10.85 -6.00
C ALA A 10 7.17 -10.07 -5.17
N VAL A 11 6.24 -10.77 -4.53
CA VAL A 11 5.23 -10.17 -3.64
C VAL A 11 5.89 -9.51 -2.41
N ARG A 12 6.90 -10.16 -1.80
CA ARG A 12 7.68 -9.55 -0.71
C ARG A 12 8.49 -8.34 -1.18
N ALA A 13 9.06 -8.40 -2.38
CA ALA A 13 9.84 -7.30 -2.93
C ALA A 13 8.98 -6.06 -3.26
N GLU A 14 7.68 -6.22 -3.42
CA GLU A 14 6.74 -5.10 -3.60
C GLU A 14 6.44 -4.37 -2.29
N ALA A 15 6.47 -5.06 -1.15
CA ALA A 15 6.09 -4.48 0.15
C ALA A 15 6.84 -3.19 0.53
N PRO A 16 8.19 -3.09 0.38
CA PRO A 16 8.93 -1.88 0.70
C PRO A 16 8.49 -0.63 -0.07
N LYS A 17 7.91 -0.78 -1.27
CA LYS A 17 7.42 0.36 -2.05
C LYS A 17 6.28 1.09 -1.37
N TRP A 18 5.47 0.37 -0.58
CA TRP A 18 4.38 0.98 0.18
C TRP A 18 4.89 1.80 1.37
N ASP A 19 6.05 1.44 1.92
CA ASP A 19 6.74 2.26 2.91
C ASP A 19 7.28 3.55 2.27
N GLU A 20 7.88 3.45 1.08
CA GLU A 20 8.32 4.64 0.32
C GLU A 20 7.15 5.59 0.01
N PHE A 21 6.00 5.06 -0.41
CA PHE A 21 4.81 5.88 -0.62
C PHE A 21 4.28 6.49 0.67
N THR A 22 4.39 5.78 1.79
CA THR A 22 4.02 6.30 3.11
C THR A 22 4.86 7.53 3.47
N ASP A 23 6.16 7.50 3.21
CA ASP A 23 7.06 8.63 3.49
C ASP A 23 6.75 9.85 2.61
N VAL A 24 6.44 9.62 1.33
CA VAL A 24 5.99 10.69 0.42
C VAL A 24 4.67 11.31 0.90
N VAL A 25 3.72 10.47 1.33
CA VAL A 25 2.43 10.92 1.89
C VAL A 25 2.65 11.73 3.16
N LYS A 26 3.50 11.29 4.09
CA LYS A 26 3.83 12.02 5.33
C LYS A 26 4.39 13.42 5.06
N SER A 27 5.33 13.51 4.12
CA SER A 27 5.90 14.79 3.70
C SER A 27 4.84 15.72 3.12
N THR A 28 3.98 15.18 2.25
CA THR A 28 2.89 15.93 1.63
C THR A 28 1.83 16.36 2.64
N LEU A 29 1.47 15.48 3.59
CA LEU A 29 0.52 15.77 4.67
C LEU A 29 1.02 16.93 5.53
N THR A 30 2.30 16.90 5.92
CA THR A 30 2.95 17.97 6.67
C THR A 30 2.85 19.31 5.93
N PHE A 31 3.08 19.29 4.62
CA PHE A 31 2.93 20.49 3.78
C PHE A 31 1.49 21.01 3.76
N ILE A 32 0.50 20.14 3.55
CA ILE A 32 -0.93 20.54 3.50
C ILE A 32 -1.44 21.05 4.85
N GLN A 33 -0.95 20.51 5.96
CA GLN A 33 -1.27 21.00 7.30
C GLN A 33 -0.76 22.43 7.55
N GLY A 34 0.38 22.78 6.96
CA GLY A 34 0.92 24.14 7.01
C GLY A 34 0.35 25.10 5.96
N ALA A 35 -0.36 24.59 4.95
CA ALA A 35 -0.89 25.37 3.83
C ALA A 35 -2.22 26.08 4.19
N THR A 36 -2.29 26.78 5.32
CA THR A 36 -3.45 27.59 5.66
C THR A 36 -3.29 29.00 5.11
N LEU A 37 -4.35 29.55 4.53
CA LEU A 37 -4.34 30.91 3.98
C LEU A 37 -5.34 31.80 4.72
N ASP A 38 -4.86 32.98 5.14
CA ASP A 38 -5.72 34.02 5.69
C ASP A 38 -6.67 34.58 4.62
N THR A 39 -7.79 35.13 5.05
CA THR A 39 -8.80 35.77 4.18
C THR A 39 -8.16 36.83 3.27
N SER A 40 -7.10 37.48 3.75
CA SER A 40 -6.33 38.49 3.01
C SER A 40 -5.76 37.96 1.69
N ALA A 41 -5.41 36.67 1.61
CA ALA A 41 -4.86 36.03 0.42
C ALA A 41 -5.88 35.89 -0.72
N PHE A 42 -7.18 36.06 -0.44
CA PHE A 42 -8.27 35.88 -1.40
C PHE A 42 -8.85 37.21 -1.92
N PHE A 43 -8.28 38.35 -1.53
CA PHE A 43 -8.68 39.63 -2.10
C PHE A 43 -8.19 39.74 -3.55
N VAL A 44 -9.13 40.04 -4.45
CA VAL A 44 -8.84 40.32 -5.86
C VAL A 44 -9.30 41.74 -6.16
N LEU A 45 -8.36 42.57 -6.65
CA LEU A 45 -8.65 43.90 -7.16
C LEU A 45 -8.71 43.82 -8.69
N THR A 46 -9.90 44.00 -9.27
CA THR A 46 -10.08 44.05 -10.73
C THR A 46 -10.09 45.52 -11.20
N PRO A 47 -9.13 45.96 -12.04
CA PRO A 47 -9.01 47.36 -12.43
C PRO A 47 -9.87 47.77 -13.65
N THR A 48 -10.62 46.85 -14.27
CA THR A 48 -11.40 47.12 -15.48
C THR A 48 -12.90 47.04 -15.24
N ALA A 49 -13.55 48.20 -15.36
CA ALA A 49 -14.99 48.46 -15.45
C ALA A 49 -15.83 48.16 -14.18
N GLY A 50 -16.06 49.20 -13.38
CA GLY A 50 -17.20 49.26 -12.46
C GLY A 50 -17.12 48.34 -11.23
N ILE A 51 -16.08 48.51 -10.40
CA ILE A 51 -15.96 48.03 -9.01
C ILE A 51 -16.82 46.79 -8.69
N GLU A 52 -16.54 45.66 -9.32
CA GLU A 52 -16.77 44.37 -8.68
C GLU A 52 -15.50 44.07 -7.88
N ILE A 53 -15.44 44.66 -6.68
CA ILE A 53 -14.65 44.07 -5.60
C ILE A 53 -15.12 42.62 -5.52
N ASN A 54 -14.22 41.64 -5.52
CA ASN A 54 -14.62 40.28 -5.22
C ASN A 54 -15.24 40.29 -3.80
N LEU A 55 -16.59 40.36 -3.72
CA LEU A 55 -17.32 40.76 -2.51
C LEU A 55 -17.29 39.71 -1.40
N ALA A 56 -16.69 38.54 -1.64
CA ALA A 56 -16.70 37.44 -0.69
C ALA A 56 -15.34 36.70 -0.65
N PRO A 57 -14.24 37.35 -0.24
CA PRO A 57 -12.97 36.67 0.02
C PRO A 57 -13.15 35.53 1.04
N GLU A 58 -14.12 35.63 1.95
CA GLU A 58 -14.50 34.57 2.88
C GLU A 58 -15.07 33.33 2.16
N THR A 59 -15.81 33.52 1.06
CA THR A 59 -16.34 32.40 0.27
C THR A 59 -15.22 31.63 -0.42
N HIS A 60 -14.25 32.35 -0.99
CA HIS A 60 -13.08 31.73 -1.63
C HIS A 60 -12.19 31.03 -0.61
N GLN A 61 -11.95 31.66 0.53
CA GLN A 61 -11.21 31.04 1.63
C GLN A 61 -11.90 29.76 2.11
N ARG A 62 -13.23 29.78 2.31
CA ARG A 62 -13.97 28.57 2.70
C ARG A 62 -13.87 27.48 1.64
N ALA A 63 -13.90 27.82 0.35
CA ALA A 63 -13.73 26.85 -0.72
C ALA A 63 -12.32 26.23 -0.71
N TYR A 64 -11.29 27.05 -0.53
CA TYR A 64 -9.91 26.61 -0.36
C TYR A 64 -9.76 25.67 0.83
N GLU A 65 -10.23 26.08 2.01
CA GLU A 65 -10.12 25.28 3.23
C GLU A 65 -10.86 23.94 3.12
N LYS A 66 -11.98 23.89 2.39
CA LYS A 66 -12.66 22.60 2.10
C LYS A 66 -11.79 21.66 1.28
N VAL A 67 -11.12 22.17 0.25
CA VAL A 67 -10.22 21.36 -0.59
C VAL A 67 -8.98 20.95 0.20
N ARG A 68 -8.38 21.87 0.96
CA ARG A 68 -7.23 21.59 1.83
C ARG A 68 -7.56 20.49 2.84
N ALA A 69 -8.68 20.62 3.56
CA ALA A 69 -9.13 19.65 4.55
C ALA A 69 -9.49 18.29 3.92
N TYR A 70 -10.08 18.29 2.72
CA TYR A 70 -10.33 17.06 1.97
C TYR A 70 -9.02 16.35 1.64
N MET A 71 -8.05 17.06 1.06
CA MET A 71 -6.73 16.49 0.76
C MET A 71 -6.01 15.99 2.02
N GLU A 72 -6.08 16.75 3.12
CA GLU A 72 -5.55 16.33 4.42
C GLU A 72 -6.16 14.99 4.86
N SER A 73 -7.49 14.84 4.76
CA SER A 73 -8.18 13.60 5.14
C SER A 73 -7.78 12.40 4.28
N VAL A 74 -7.59 12.59 2.97
CA VAL A 74 -7.15 11.54 2.05
C VAL A 74 -5.73 11.11 2.38
N LEU A 75 -4.82 12.06 2.64
CA LEU A 75 -3.44 11.77 2.98
C LEU A 75 -3.31 11.09 4.36
N GLN A 76 -4.10 11.49 5.35
CA GLN A 76 -4.17 10.79 6.64
C GLN A 76 -4.64 9.33 6.49
N GLY A 77 -5.59 9.08 5.58
CA GLY A 77 -6.01 7.73 5.22
C GLY A 77 -4.85 6.95 4.60
N ALA A 78 -4.21 7.51 3.58
CA ALA A 78 -3.08 6.88 2.90
C ALA A 78 -1.89 6.59 3.84
N GLU A 79 -1.54 7.51 4.74
CA GLU A 79 -0.48 7.31 5.74
C GLU A 79 -0.76 6.09 6.63
N ARG A 80 -2.03 5.85 6.95
CA ARG A 80 -2.45 4.72 7.78
C ARG A 80 -2.56 3.42 7.01
N GLU A 81 -3.03 3.47 5.77
CA GLU A 81 -3.40 2.30 4.98
C GLU A 81 -2.22 1.72 4.19
N PHE A 82 -1.29 2.54 3.69
CA PHE A 82 -0.16 2.05 2.90
C PHE A 82 0.73 1.05 3.67
N PRO A 83 1.09 1.27 4.94
CA PRO A 83 1.83 0.26 5.71
C PRO A 83 1.05 -1.06 5.84
N GLN A 84 -0.28 -0.99 5.92
CA GLN A 84 -1.12 -2.19 6.02
C GLN A 84 -1.10 -3.01 4.73
N ILE A 85 -0.98 -2.35 3.58
CA ILE A 85 -0.82 -3.03 2.28
C ILE A 85 0.54 -3.74 2.23
N GLY A 86 1.62 -3.06 2.62
CA GLY A 86 2.95 -3.68 2.74
C GLY A 86 2.93 -4.93 3.64
N ASP A 87 2.37 -4.80 4.84
CA ASP A 87 2.19 -5.91 5.79
C ASP A 87 1.35 -7.05 5.21
N ALA A 88 0.26 -6.73 4.50
CA ALA A 88 -0.62 -7.71 3.90
C ALA A 88 0.10 -8.51 2.80
N LEU A 89 0.95 -7.86 1.99
CA LEU A 89 1.75 -8.53 0.97
C LEU A 89 2.76 -9.51 1.59
N VAL A 90 3.47 -9.10 2.64
CA VAL A 90 4.41 -9.98 3.36
C VAL A 90 3.67 -11.17 3.97
N LYS A 91 2.53 -10.93 4.64
CA LYS A 91 1.71 -12.01 5.22
C LYS A 91 1.18 -12.95 4.15
N ALA A 92 0.76 -12.44 2.99
CA ALA A 92 0.29 -13.27 1.89
C ALA A 92 1.42 -14.17 1.36
N ALA A 93 2.60 -13.60 1.11
CA ALA A 93 3.76 -14.36 0.64
C ALA A 93 4.18 -15.46 1.63
N ASN A 94 4.19 -15.18 2.93
CA ASN A 94 4.51 -16.18 3.95
C ASN A 94 3.50 -17.32 3.98
N LYS A 95 2.19 -17.01 3.88
CA LYS A 95 1.15 -18.05 3.83
C LYS A 95 1.25 -18.94 2.60
N TYR A 96 1.67 -18.38 1.46
CA TYR A 96 1.88 -19.19 0.25
C TYR A 96 3.07 -20.14 0.42
N ASP A 97 4.17 -19.68 1.00
CA ASP A 97 5.33 -20.54 1.25
C ASP A 97 5.02 -21.64 2.27
N GLU A 98 4.30 -21.32 3.36
CA GLU A 98 3.85 -22.29 4.37
C GLU A 98 2.97 -23.39 3.77
N ALA A 99 1.96 -23.01 2.98
CA ALA A 99 1.04 -23.96 2.37
C ALA A 99 1.75 -24.93 1.40
N GLU A 100 2.80 -24.46 0.73
CA GLU A 100 3.54 -25.27 -0.22
C GLU A 100 4.57 -26.18 0.49
N GLU A 101 5.15 -25.74 1.60
CA GLU A 101 5.97 -26.61 2.46
C GLU A 101 5.13 -27.80 2.98
N GLU A 102 3.88 -27.56 3.38
CA GLU A 102 2.94 -28.62 3.76
C GLU A 102 2.64 -29.57 2.60
N VAL A 103 2.38 -29.05 1.39
CA VAL A 103 2.11 -29.88 0.20
C VAL A 103 3.33 -30.70 -0.22
N GLU A 104 4.54 -30.11 -0.20
CA GLU A 104 5.77 -30.84 -0.50
C GLU A 104 6.05 -31.93 0.52
N PHE A 105 5.79 -31.68 1.81
CA PHE A 105 5.90 -32.67 2.87
C PHE A 105 4.96 -33.86 2.61
N ASP A 106 3.67 -33.61 2.35
CA ASP A 106 2.67 -34.64 2.06
C ASP A 106 3.04 -35.49 0.82
N LEU A 107 3.48 -34.84 -0.26
CA LEU A 107 3.90 -35.54 -1.49
C LEU A 107 5.13 -36.43 -1.25
N ASN A 108 6.10 -35.95 -0.46
CA ASN A 108 7.28 -36.73 -0.11
C ASN A 108 6.94 -37.93 0.79
N GLU A 109 6.01 -37.79 1.73
CA GLU A 109 5.52 -38.92 2.53
C GLU A 109 4.87 -39.98 1.63
N ILE A 110 3.95 -39.58 0.76
CA ILE A 110 3.26 -40.50 -0.17
C ILE A 110 4.28 -41.25 -1.05
N TRP A 111 5.23 -40.53 -1.66
CA TRP A 111 6.22 -41.12 -2.55
C TRP A 111 7.20 -42.07 -1.84
N ASN A 112 7.63 -41.71 -0.62
CA ASN A 112 8.50 -42.57 0.18
C ASN A 112 7.79 -43.85 0.63
N ILE A 113 6.51 -43.74 1.04
CA ILE A 113 5.68 -44.89 1.40
C ILE A 113 5.56 -45.85 0.21
N GLU A 114 5.23 -45.35 -0.99
CA GLU A 114 5.07 -46.18 -2.19
C GLU A 114 6.38 -46.86 -2.62
N ASN A 115 7.52 -46.16 -2.53
CA ASN A 115 8.83 -46.74 -2.83
C ASN A 115 9.29 -47.81 -1.82
N ASP A 116 8.90 -47.71 -0.55
CA ASP A 116 9.20 -48.74 0.45
C ASP A 116 8.46 -50.06 0.17
N TYR A 117 7.28 -49.99 -0.45
CA TYR A 117 6.54 -51.16 -0.94
C TYR A 117 7.10 -51.75 -2.26
N HIS A 118 8.07 -51.10 -2.90
CA HIS A 118 8.69 -51.56 -4.15
C HIS A 118 10.15 -52.02 -4.00
N LYS A 119 10.66 -52.17 -2.78
CA LYS A 119 11.95 -52.85 -2.56
C LYS A 119 11.86 -54.31 -3.04
N PRO A 120 12.67 -54.75 -4.02
CA PRO A 120 12.65 -56.14 -4.46
C PRO A 120 13.06 -57.03 -3.29
N ALA A 121 12.22 -58.02 -2.96
CA ALA A 121 12.52 -59.02 -1.97
C ALA A 121 13.90 -59.62 -2.28
N LYS A 122 14.85 -59.51 -1.34
CA LYS A 122 16.14 -60.19 -1.45
C LYS A 122 15.87 -61.68 -1.63
N GLY A 123 16.08 -62.18 -2.84
CA GLY A 123 15.89 -63.59 -3.18
C GLY A 123 16.74 -64.49 -2.27
N PRO A 124 16.22 -65.66 -1.88
CA PRO A 124 16.94 -66.58 -1.02
C PRO A 124 18.21 -67.08 -1.74
N ARG A 125 19.31 -67.16 -0.98
CA ARG A 125 20.64 -67.60 -1.42
C ARG A 125 20.66 -69.07 -1.83
#